data_AF-A0A7C6RAQ0-F1
#
_entry.id   AF-A0A7C6RAQ0-F1
#
_cell.length_a   1.000
_cell.length_b   1.000
_cell.length_c   1.000
_cell.angle_alpha   90.00
_cell.angle_beta   90.00
_cell.angle_gamma   90.00
#
_symmetry.space_group_name_H-M   'P 1'
#
loop_
_entity.id
_entity.type
_entity.pdbx_description
1 polymer ?
#
loop_
_entity_poly.entity_id
_entity_poly.type
_entity_poly.pdbx_seq_one_letter_code
_entity_poly.pdbx_strand_id
1 'polypeptide(L)'
;MGLPLRKAQLNNRFPVLLLLPIILFLLLSQPAGAAVGALEITGEGVAAPVELTLAQLEAMEQYQHVYSAINTYPTKQWYIARGVKLRDLLTLAGMKKEATLIRFYSRDGYDVTFTVKELLEDKRYYFPALKENHPSDGSIPGSPAGAVEVEPIVALASAEGSTEPGAMNDKDVPLLVLGQRAVTEQTSTLFVKNMNKIEVLTTEPDQWDEPRINVPAGSALPPGTGLVLENKTSDVDKIHYTTDGSTPTVNSPIFNWSASRWWPLRGNLEEVNAPIKITEDMIQRDQDGREYIIIKARTIGPGKEDSDVATFIFTLDPDAPDPTREPGGPVTGLSLDRSRLDLPVGGSFQLEALVEPYNAREKGVIWRSSDTRVATVDNRGLVTVVGPGTAVITAETLEGNFTASCVINGPKGEGEEDPVPLEETAGLPGDKVPENNPSSGEEEIAAPAGEVGDPDEEETAAPAIPEGRGQYLVEKGELETLVHEGGGEGQGTPSQVQVFELFLAEPLALPVERRDLELYTAVIFFLFLLSGAAKRYLEYAKELE
;
A
#
# COMPACT_ATOMS: atom_id res chain seq x y z
N MET A 1 -36.48 -18.03 -77.77
CA MET A 1 -35.41 -17.03 -77.83
C MET A 1 -34.18 -17.63 -77.16
N GLY A 2 -33.12 -17.88 -77.93
CA GLY A 2 -31.71 -18.02 -77.47
C GLY A 2 -31.29 -19.13 -76.50
N LEU A 3 -30.99 -20.32 -77.06
CA LEU A 3 -29.89 -21.29 -76.82
C LEU A 3 -29.21 -21.54 -75.42
N PRO A 4 -28.57 -22.72 -75.26
CA PRO A 4 -28.35 -23.43 -73.99
C PRO A 4 -26.89 -23.47 -73.47
N LEU A 5 -26.72 -24.10 -72.28
CA LEU A 5 -25.57 -24.86 -71.75
C LEU A 5 -24.13 -24.41 -72.08
N ARG A 6 -23.37 -24.04 -71.03
CA ARG A 6 -21.94 -24.36 -70.93
C ARG A 6 -21.55 -24.81 -69.52
N LYS A 7 -20.99 -26.02 -69.45
CA LYS A 7 -20.19 -26.55 -68.34
C LYS A 7 -18.97 -25.64 -68.10
N ALA A 8 -18.62 -25.42 -66.84
CA ALA A 8 -17.26 -25.06 -66.42
C ALA A 8 -16.89 -25.90 -65.20
N GLN A 9 -15.62 -26.31 -65.17
CA GLN A 9 -15.08 -27.49 -64.51
C GLN A 9 -15.01 -27.38 -62.97
N LEU A 10 -15.30 -28.50 -62.31
CA LEU A 10 -14.78 -28.82 -60.98
C LEU A 10 -13.25 -28.90 -61.07
N ASN A 11 -12.53 -28.03 -60.36
CA ASN A 11 -11.10 -28.22 -60.13
C ASN A 11 -10.85 -28.52 -58.66
N ASN A 12 -10.35 -29.73 -58.43
CA ASN A 12 -10.17 -30.38 -57.16
C ASN A 12 -8.76 -30.03 -56.64
N ARG A 13 -8.65 -29.12 -55.67
CA ARG A 13 -7.44 -28.94 -54.84
C ARG A 13 -7.82 -28.41 -53.45
N PHE A 14 -8.18 -29.32 -52.55
CA PHE A 14 -8.00 -29.11 -51.11
C PHE A 14 -6.49 -29.09 -50.81
N PRO A 15 -5.93 -28.07 -50.13
CA PRO A 15 -4.66 -28.24 -49.46
C PRO A 15 -4.88 -28.53 -47.98
N VAL A 16 -4.31 -29.66 -47.60
CA VAL A 16 -4.00 -30.26 -46.29
C VAL A 16 -3.16 -29.32 -45.37
N LEU A 17 -3.36 -28.01 -45.41
CA LEU A 17 -2.48 -27.03 -44.74
C LEU A 17 -3.12 -26.38 -43.50
N LEU A 18 -3.85 -27.14 -42.69
CA LEU A 18 -4.45 -26.65 -41.44
C LEU A 18 -4.38 -27.67 -40.28
N LEU A 19 -3.51 -28.68 -40.39
CA LEU A 19 -3.34 -29.71 -39.35
C LEU A 19 -1.95 -29.73 -38.71
N LEU A 20 -0.97 -28.99 -39.23
CA LEU A 20 0.37 -28.93 -38.62
C LEU A 20 0.50 -27.99 -37.38
N PRO A 21 -0.21 -26.85 -37.26
CA PRO A 21 -0.07 -26.02 -36.05
C PRO A 21 -0.88 -26.59 -34.87
N ILE A 22 -1.87 -27.45 -35.12
CA ILE A 22 -2.69 -28.09 -34.07
C ILE A 22 -1.91 -29.22 -33.38
N ILE A 23 -1.06 -29.96 -34.10
CA ILE A 23 -0.25 -31.04 -33.52
C ILE A 23 0.95 -30.46 -32.73
N LEU A 24 1.49 -29.30 -33.11
CA LEU A 24 2.53 -28.62 -32.34
C LEU A 24 1.96 -27.96 -31.06
N PHE A 25 0.70 -27.53 -31.06
CA PHE A 25 0.00 -27.03 -29.87
C PHE A 25 -0.44 -28.14 -28.91
N LEU A 26 -0.68 -29.36 -29.42
CA LEU A 26 -0.99 -30.54 -28.61
C LEU A 26 0.25 -31.21 -27.97
N LEU A 27 1.46 -30.90 -28.45
CA LEU A 27 2.73 -31.37 -27.86
C LEU A 27 3.29 -30.45 -26.76
N LEU A 28 2.63 -29.33 -26.47
CA LEU A 28 2.88 -28.49 -25.28
C LEU A 28 1.75 -28.58 -24.24
N SER A 29 0.94 -29.65 -24.32
CA SER A 29 0.08 -30.04 -23.20
C SER A 29 0.97 -30.59 -22.07
N GLN A 30 1.59 -29.69 -21.31
CA GLN A 30 2.08 -30.07 -20.00
C GLN A 30 0.90 -30.62 -19.19
N PRO A 31 1.08 -31.74 -18.47
CA PRO A 31 0.05 -32.21 -17.57
C PRO A 31 -0.27 -31.10 -16.56
N ALA A 32 -1.55 -30.96 -16.26
CA ALA A 32 -2.02 -30.16 -15.14
C ALA A 32 -1.27 -30.60 -13.87
N GLY A 33 -0.47 -29.67 -13.35
CA GLY A 33 0.51 -29.90 -12.30
C GLY A 33 1.67 -28.94 -12.48
N ALA A 34 1.39 -27.63 -12.49
CA ALA A 34 2.47 -26.68 -12.24
C ALA A 34 3.06 -27.07 -10.88
N ALA A 35 4.31 -27.51 -10.88
CA ALA A 35 5.01 -27.78 -9.64
C ALA A 35 4.85 -26.53 -8.77
N VAL A 36 4.24 -26.69 -7.59
CA VAL A 36 4.28 -25.65 -6.56
C VAL A 36 5.77 -25.39 -6.36
N GLY A 37 6.26 -24.26 -6.89
CA GLY A 37 7.67 -23.87 -6.80
C GLY A 37 8.16 -23.93 -5.36
N ALA A 38 9.46 -24.16 -5.16
CA ALA A 38 10.01 -24.24 -3.83
C ALA A 38 9.77 -22.95 -3.02
N LEU A 39 9.78 -23.09 -1.70
CA LEU A 39 9.82 -21.97 -0.78
C LEU A 39 11.29 -21.55 -0.58
N GLU A 40 11.60 -20.32 -0.93
CA GLU A 40 12.92 -19.71 -0.72
C GLU A 40 12.97 -18.96 0.61
N ILE A 41 14.08 -19.08 1.34
CA ILE A 41 14.39 -18.28 2.53
C ILE A 41 15.73 -17.59 2.27
N THR A 42 15.73 -16.26 2.18
CA THR A 42 16.87 -15.45 1.72
C THR A 42 17.01 -14.16 2.53
N GLY A 43 17.89 -13.25 2.06
CA GLY A 43 18.13 -11.92 2.67
C GLY A 43 19.43 -11.85 3.47
N GLU A 44 19.90 -10.63 3.75
CA GLU A 44 21.14 -10.42 4.51
C GLU A 44 21.04 -10.88 5.98
N GLY A 45 19.82 -11.04 6.49
CA GLY A 45 19.53 -11.52 7.85
C GLY A 45 19.65 -13.02 8.05
N VAL A 46 19.99 -13.81 7.02
CA VAL A 46 20.29 -15.26 7.15
C VAL A 46 21.74 -15.58 6.84
N ALA A 47 22.26 -16.69 7.39
CA ALA A 47 23.63 -17.14 7.16
C ALA A 47 23.81 -17.75 5.75
N ALA A 48 22.82 -18.49 5.26
CA ALA A 48 22.81 -19.05 3.92
C ALA A 48 21.37 -19.13 3.38
N PRO A 49 21.15 -18.82 2.09
CA PRO A 49 19.87 -19.06 1.44
C PRO A 49 19.46 -20.53 1.52
N VAL A 50 18.17 -20.79 1.72
CA VAL A 50 17.58 -22.13 1.75
C VAL A 50 16.43 -22.21 0.76
N GLU A 51 16.34 -23.31 0.03
CA GLU A 51 15.24 -23.60 -0.89
C GLU A 51 14.62 -24.95 -0.51
N LEU A 52 13.31 -24.97 -0.25
CA LEU A 52 12.58 -26.14 0.22
C LEU A 52 11.41 -26.47 -0.72
N THR A 53 11.42 -27.68 -1.26
CA THR A 53 10.27 -28.27 -1.95
C THR A 53 9.15 -28.57 -0.95
N LEU A 54 7.91 -28.67 -1.47
CA LEU A 54 6.76 -29.05 -0.64
C LEU A 54 6.98 -30.40 0.07
N ALA A 55 7.54 -31.39 -0.63
CA ALA A 55 7.84 -32.71 -0.06
C ALA A 55 8.87 -32.63 1.09
N GLN A 56 9.84 -31.72 1.01
CA GLN A 56 10.77 -31.49 2.12
C GLN A 56 10.06 -30.85 3.32
N LEU A 57 9.19 -29.86 3.10
CA LEU A 57 8.39 -29.26 4.17
C LEU A 57 7.45 -30.28 4.82
N GLU A 58 6.83 -31.17 4.05
CA GLU A 58 5.97 -32.26 4.56
C GLU A 58 6.74 -33.28 5.42
N ALA A 59 8.02 -33.49 5.12
CA ALA A 59 8.88 -34.41 5.86
C ALA A 59 9.40 -33.81 7.19
N MET A 60 9.29 -32.50 7.38
CA MET A 60 9.66 -31.83 8.64
C MET A 60 8.62 -32.08 9.74
N GLU A 61 8.97 -31.77 10.99
CA GLU A 61 8.05 -31.84 12.12
C GLU A 61 6.84 -30.92 11.89
N GLN A 62 5.64 -31.50 11.96
CA GLN A 62 4.38 -30.80 11.73
C GLN A 62 3.79 -30.30 13.04
N TYR A 63 3.49 -29.01 13.10
CA TYR A 63 2.69 -28.36 14.13
C TYR A 63 1.26 -28.16 13.61
N GLN A 64 0.26 -28.45 14.44
CA GLN A 64 -1.15 -28.26 14.12
C GLN A 64 -1.86 -27.54 15.25
N HIS A 65 -2.61 -26.49 14.92
CA HIS A 65 -3.42 -25.76 15.91
C HIS A 65 -4.58 -25.01 15.25
N VAL A 66 -5.59 -24.67 16.06
CA VAL A 66 -6.66 -23.72 15.69
C VAL A 66 -6.18 -22.30 15.99
N TYR A 67 -6.42 -21.37 15.08
CA TYR A 67 -6.10 -19.96 15.22
C TYR A 67 -7.40 -19.16 15.24
N SER A 68 -7.38 -18.09 16.02
CA SER A 68 -8.42 -17.07 16.04
C SER A 68 -7.96 -15.95 15.14
N ALA A 69 -8.84 -15.43 14.30
CA ALA A 69 -8.51 -14.33 13.42
C ALA A 69 -9.69 -13.36 13.27
N ILE A 70 -9.38 -12.11 12.97
CA ILE A 70 -10.33 -11.09 12.56
C ILE A 70 -9.83 -10.50 11.24
N ASN A 71 -10.70 -10.38 10.24
CA ASN A 71 -10.38 -9.72 8.97
C ASN A 71 -10.68 -8.22 9.02
N THR A 72 -10.48 -7.48 7.92
CA THR A 72 -10.73 -6.03 7.88
C THR A 72 -12.17 -5.62 7.53
N TYR A 73 -13.06 -6.59 7.24
CA TYR A 73 -14.53 -6.45 7.33
C TYR A 73 -14.98 -6.88 8.74
N PRO A 74 -14.26 -6.43 9.78
CA PRO A 74 -14.10 -7.08 11.10
C PRO A 74 -14.94 -8.34 11.32
N THR A 75 -14.56 -9.47 10.71
CA THR A 75 -15.24 -10.76 10.88
C THR A 75 -14.35 -11.74 11.62
N LYS A 76 -14.83 -12.27 12.74
CA LYS A 76 -14.22 -13.33 13.55
C LYS A 76 -14.25 -14.66 12.82
N GLN A 77 -13.10 -15.28 12.71
CA GLN A 77 -12.91 -16.54 12.01
C GLN A 77 -12.08 -17.51 12.84
N TRP A 78 -12.36 -18.79 12.65
CA TRP A 78 -11.47 -19.87 13.08
C TRP A 78 -10.65 -20.32 11.88
N TYR A 79 -9.39 -20.64 12.12
CA TYR A 79 -8.52 -21.24 11.12
C TYR A 79 -7.88 -22.48 11.73
N ILE A 80 -8.18 -23.66 11.23
CA ILE A 80 -7.40 -24.86 11.57
C ILE A 80 -6.27 -24.98 10.55
N ALA A 81 -5.03 -25.11 11.02
CA ALA A 81 -3.87 -25.20 10.13
C ALA A 81 -2.83 -26.19 10.65
N ARG A 82 -2.16 -26.86 9.72
CA ARG A 82 -1.04 -27.79 9.96
C ARG A 82 0.13 -27.46 9.04
N GLY A 83 1.33 -27.37 9.58
CA GLY A 83 2.55 -27.14 8.81
C GLY A 83 3.80 -27.04 9.67
N VAL A 84 4.86 -26.43 9.14
CA VAL A 84 6.15 -26.30 9.82
C VAL A 84 6.19 -25.00 10.61
N LYS A 85 6.75 -25.03 11.84
CA LYS A 85 6.95 -23.79 12.61
C LYS A 85 7.90 -22.86 11.87
N LEU A 86 7.56 -21.58 11.82
CA LEU A 86 8.38 -20.57 11.18
C LEU A 86 9.78 -20.48 11.82
N ARG A 87 9.86 -20.61 13.15
CA ARG A 87 11.13 -20.59 13.90
C ARG A 87 12.09 -21.69 13.47
N ASP A 88 11.59 -22.88 13.14
CA ASP A 88 12.42 -24.00 12.69
C ASP A 88 12.99 -23.75 11.29
N LEU A 89 12.20 -23.16 10.40
CA LEU A 89 12.62 -22.75 9.06
C LEU A 89 13.69 -21.65 9.11
N LEU A 90 13.50 -20.64 9.95
CA LEU A 90 14.47 -19.56 10.13
C LEU A 90 15.76 -20.04 10.80
N THR A 91 15.66 -20.99 11.73
CA THR A 91 16.82 -21.65 12.34
C THR A 91 17.61 -22.45 11.30
N LEU A 92 16.91 -23.17 10.41
CA LEU A 92 17.53 -23.91 9.32
C LEU A 92 18.34 -23.00 8.36
N ALA A 93 17.82 -21.81 8.06
CA ALA A 93 18.53 -20.79 7.27
C ALA A 93 19.65 -20.06 8.04
N GLY A 94 19.75 -20.29 9.35
CA GLY A 94 20.70 -19.61 10.22
C GLY A 94 20.39 -18.12 10.35
N MET A 95 19.15 -17.77 10.73
CA MET A 95 18.76 -16.39 11.03
C MET A 95 19.73 -15.75 12.02
N LYS A 96 20.23 -14.57 11.65
CA LYS A 96 21.20 -13.78 12.41
C LYS A 96 20.50 -12.98 13.50
N LYS A 97 21.25 -12.55 14.53
CA LYS A 97 20.68 -11.81 15.68
C LYS A 97 20.39 -10.36 15.33
N GLU A 98 21.10 -9.81 14.36
CA GLU A 98 20.92 -8.48 13.80
C GLU A 98 19.75 -8.38 12.81
N ALA A 99 19.03 -9.48 12.54
CA ALA A 99 17.81 -9.43 11.75
C ALA A 99 16.73 -8.61 12.47
N THR A 100 16.09 -7.72 11.73
CA THR A 100 15.13 -6.72 12.24
C THR A 100 13.77 -6.86 11.59
N LEU A 101 13.72 -7.28 10.32
CA LEU A 101 12.49 -7.44 9.54
C LEU A 101 12.43 -8.82 8.88
N ILE A 102 11.22 -9.35 8.69
CA ILE A 102 10.94 -10.56 7.93
C ILE A 102 9.79 -10.27 6.97
N ARG A 103 10.06 -10.40 5.67
CA ARG A 103 9.09 -10.17 4.61
C ARG A 103 8.69 -11.47 3.94
N PHE A 104 7.40 -11.60 3.66
CA PHE A 104 6.79 -12.79 3.08
C PHE A 104 6.15 -12.43 1.75
N TYR A 105 6.46 -13.19 0.71
CA TYR A 105 5.97 -12.95 -0.64
C TYR A 105 5.05 -14.07 -1.10
N SER A 106 3.92 -13.68 -1.67
CA SER A 106 3.03 -14.53 -2.44
C SER A 106 3.41 -14.54 -3.92
N ARG A 107 3.05 -15.64 -4.59
CA ARG A 107 3.17 -15.79 -6.05
C ARG A 107 2.34 -14.78 -6.84
N ASP A 108 1.28 -14.23 -6.26
CA ASP A 108 0.44 -13.22 -6.92
C ASP A 108 0.97 -11.78 -6.76
N GLY A 109 2.13 -11.62 -6.11
CA GLY A 109 2.76 -10.33 -5.86
C GLY A 109 2.33 -9.67 -4.56
N TYR A 110 1.41 -10.27 -3.79
CA TYR A 110 1.10 -9.80 -2.44
C TYR A 110 2.28 -10.05 -1.50
N ASP A 111 2.55 -9.12 -0.59
CA ASP A 111 3.56 -9.30 0.44
C ASP A 111 3.16 -8.65 1.76
N VAL A 112 3.76 -9.15 2.84
CA VAL A 112 3.65 -8.59 4.19
C VAL A 112 5.02 -8.59 4.84
N THR A 113 5.38 -7.48 5.46
CA THR A 113 6.59 -7.35 6.26
C THR A 113 6.23 -7.33 7.73
N PHE A 114 7.02 -8.00 8.56
CA PHE A 114 6.93 -7.92 10.00
C PHE A 114 8.25 -7.48 10.62
N THR A 115 8.20 -6.83 11.78
CA THR A 115 9.38 -6.76 12.66
C THR A 115 9.67 -8.11 13.29
N VAL A 116 10.93 -8.38 13.61
CA VAL A 116 11.31 -9.61 14.34
C VAL A 116 10.64 -9.65 15.70
N LYS A 117 10.56 -8.49 16.38
CA LYS A 117 9.87 -8.36 17.66
C LYS A 117 8.40 -8.80 17.56
N GLU A 118 7.63 -8.24 16.63
CA GLU A 118 6.20 -8.56 16.57
C GLU A 118 5.90 -9.99 16.15
N LEU A 119 6.76 -10.59 15.32
CA LEU A 119 6.50 -11.92 14.77
C LEU A 119 7.03 -13.04 15.66
N LEU A 120 8.21 -12.84 16.27
CA LEU A 120 8.97 -13.88 16.95
C LEU A 120 9.24 -13.62 18.43
N GLU A 121 9.01 -12.42 18.97
CA GLU A 121 9.24 -12.13 20.40
C GLU A 121 7.92 -11.89 21.14
N ASP A 122 7.01 -11.13 20.52
CA ASP A 122 5.68 -10.90 21.05
C ASP A 122 4.90 -12.22 21.10
N LYS A 123 4.23 -12.45 22.22
CA LYS A 123 3.38 -13.63 22.40
C LYS A 123 2.14 -13.53 21.52
N ARG A 124 1.80 -14.65 20.88
CA ARG A 124 0.64 -14.78 19.99
C ARG A 124 -0.24 -15.91 20.49
N TYR A 125 -1.54 -15.69 20.38
CA TYR A 125 -2.54 -16.54 21.00
C TYR A 125 -3.63 -16.96 20.03
N TYR A 126 -4.15 -18.15 20.29
CA TYR A 126 -5.51 -18.54 19.95
C TYR A 126 -6.44 -18.15 21.09
N PHE A 127 -7.49 -17.38 20.78
CA PHE A 127 -8.53 -17.00 21.73
C PHE A 127 -9.79 -17.87 21.55
N PRO A 128 -9.98 -18.96 22.31
CA PRO A 128 -11.14 -19.85 22.15
C PRO A 128 -12.47 -19.15 22.46
N ALA A 129 -12.44 -18.16 23.35
CA ALA A 129 -13.61 -17.38 23.75
C ALA A 129 -13.88 -16.14 22.84
N LEU A 130 -13.19 -16.01 21.69
CA LEU A 130 -13.31 -14.85 20.80
C LEU A 130 -14.77 -14.60 20.33
N LYS A 131 -15.54 -15.68 20.14
CA LYS A 131 -16.90 -15.66 19.58
C LYS A 131 -18.03 -15.72 20.61
N GLU A 132 -17.73 -15.78 21.91
CA GLU A 132 -18.75 -15.96 22.96
C GLU A 132 -19.73 -14.78 23.05
N ASN A 133 -19.23 -13.57 22.86
CA ASN A 133 -20.02 -12.34 22.91
C ASN A 133 -20.76 -12.05 21.59
N HIS A 134 -20.23 -12.52 20.46
CA HIS A 134 -20.85 -12.40 19.15
C HIS A 134 -20.22 -13.40 18.16
N PRO A 135 -21.01 -14.14 17.36
CA PRO A 135 -20.52 -15.26 16.55
C PRO A 135 -19.62 -14.87 15.35
N SER A 136 -19.77 -13.65 14.83
CA SER A 136 -19.09 -13.20 13.61
C SER A 136 -18.52 -11.79 13.68
N ASP A 137 -19.28 -10.82 14.17
CA ASP A 137 -18.80 -9.43 14.31
C ASP A 137 -17.56 -9.30 15.20
N GLY A 138 -16.45 -8.92 14.59
CA GLY A 138 -15.14 -8.65 15.17
C GLY A 138 -15.04 -7.28 15.81
N SER A 139 -15.89 -6.32 15.44
CA SER A 139 -15.91 -4.99 16.06
C SER A 139 -16.42 -5.01 17.50
N ILE A 140 -17.05 -6.12 17.90
CA ILE A 140 -17.43 -6.41 19.29
C ILE A 140 -16.31 -7.27 19.90
N PRO A 141 -15.39 -6.72 20.73
CA PRO A 141 -14.20 -7.44 21.19
C PRO A 141 -14.54 -8.70 21.97
N GLY A 142 -13.98 -9.84 21.57
CA GLY A 142 -14.19 -11.12 22.26
C GLY A 142 -13.50 -11.19 23.63
N SER A 143 -13.53 -12.37 24.25
CA SER A 143 -12.91 -12.59 25.56
C SER A 143 -11.50 -13.19 25.42
N PRO A 144 -10.51 -12.72 26.22
CA PRO A 144 -9.18 -13.34 26.29
C PRO A 144 -9.16 -14.61 27.15
N ALA A 145 -10.28 -14.99 27.76
CA ALA A 145 -10.35 -16.14 28.65
C ALA A 145 -9.91 -17.44 27.94
N GLY A 146 -9.03 -18.19 28.61
CA GLY A 146 -8.51 -19.45 28.08
C GLY A 146 -7.56 -19.30 26.89
N ALA A 147 -6.98 -18.12 26.67
CA ALA A 147 -5.99 -17.91 25.62
C ALA A 147 -4.89 -18.98 25.65
N VAL A 148 -4.57 -19.53 24.48
CA VAL A 148 -3.52 -20.55 24.30
C VAL A 148 -2.43 -19.94 23.43
N GLU A 149 -1.18 -19.94 23.91
CA GLU A 149 -0.04 -19.45 23.13
C GLU A 149 0.19 -20.38 21.93
N VAL A 150 0.36 -19.81 20.73
CA VAL A 150 0.50 -20.55 19.47
C VAL A 150 1.69 -20.04 18.64
N GLU A 151 2.31 -20.96 17.91
CA GLU A 151 3.43 -20.66 17.03
C GLU A 151 2.96 -20.09 15.67
N PRO A 152 3.68 -19.12 15.07
CA PRO A 152 3.53 -18.83 13.66
C PRO A 152 4.06 -20.01 12.83
N ILE A 153 3.32 -20.39 11.79
CA ILE A 153 3.65 -21.54 10.94
C ILE A 153 3.56 -21.21 9.45
N VAL A 154 4.31 -21.98 8.67
CA VAL A 154 4.07 -22.15 7.23
C VAL A 154 3.21 -23.40 7.06
N ALA A 155 1.90 -23.18 6.92
CA ALA A 155 0.89 -24.21 6.78
C ALA A 155 0.94 -24.90 5.41
N LEU A 156 0.85 -26.23 5.43
CA LEU A 156 0.77 -27.13 4.27
C LEU A 156 -0.62 -27.74 4.12
N ALA A 157 -1.49 -27.56 5.12
CA ALA A 157 -2.91 -27.80 5.03
C ALA A 157 -3.64 -26.80 5.94
N SER A 158 -4.77 -26.24 5.48
CA SER A 158 -5.56 -25.31 6.30
C SER A 158 -7.04 -25.32 5.93
N ALA A 159 -7.89 -24.83 6.84
CA ALA A 159 -9.27 -24.49 6.55
C ALA A 159 -9.69 -23.23 7.29
N GLU A 160 -10.25 -22.29 6.53
CA GLU A 160 -10.92 -21.09 7.04
C GLU A 160 -12.34 -21.43 7.51
N GLY A 161 -12.78 -20.80 8.60
CA GLY A 161 -14.12 -20.94 9.13
C GLY A 161 -14.38 -22.24 9.92
N SER A 162 -13.35 -23.07 10.13
CA SER A 162 -13.49 -24.39 10.78
C SER A 162 -12.47 -24.59 11.89
N THR A 163 -12.83 -25.41 12.88
CA THR A 163 -11.92 -25.97 13.90
C THR A 163 -11.59 -27.43 13.64
N GLU A 164 -12.25 -28.06 12.67
CA GLU A 164 -12.20 -29.50 12.43
C GLU A 164 -11.01 -29.86 11.54
N PRO A 165 -10.05 -30.70 12.00
CA PRO A 165 -8.90 -31.09 11.20
C PRO A 165 -9.25 -31.73 9.85
N GLY A 166 -10.40 -32.40 9.75
CA GLY A 166 -10.87 -33.02 8.51
C GLY A 166 -11.33 -32.02 7.43
N ALA A 167 -11.52 -30.74 7.78
CA ALA A 167 -11.86 -29.70 6.82
C ALA A 167 -10.64 -29.14 6.07
N MET A 168 -9.42 -29.40 6.56
CA MET A 168 -8.19 -28.85 5.98
C MET A 168 -7.96 -29.33 4.54
N ASN A 169 -7.48 -28.43 3.70
CA ASN A 169 -7.09 -28.68 2.31
C ASN A 169 -5.80 -27.92 1.95
N ASP A 170 -5.32 -28.12 0.72
CA ASP A 170 -4.06 -27.59 0.19
C ASP A 170 -4.26 -26.41 -0.78
N LYS A 171 -5.45 -25.81 -0.84
CA LYS A 171 -5.80 -24.78 -1.84
C LYS A 171 -4.89 -23.55 -1.82
N ASP A 172 -4.54 -23.08 -0.63
CA ASP A 172 -3.86 -21.80 -0.40
C ASP A 172 -2.39 -21.97 0.05
N VAL A 173 -1.84 -23.20 -0.04
CA VAL A 173 -0.56 -23.55 0.57
C VAL A 173 0.63 -23.34 -0.39
N PRO A 174 1.85 -23.03 0.11
CA PRO A 174 2.18 -22.74 1.50
C PRO A 174 1.53 -21.45 2.01
N LEU A 175 0.99 -21.48 3.23
CA LEU A 175 0.26 -20.37 3.83
C LEU A 175 0.91 -19.92 5.13
N LEU A 176 1.26 -18.64 5.26
CA LEU A 176 1.63 -18.08 6.58
C LEU A 176 0.37 -17.99 7.47
N VAL A 177 0.42 -18.60 8.65
CA VAL A 177 -0.62 -18.49 9.68
C VAL A 177 0.03 -18.12 11.01
N LEU A 178 -0.59 -17.19 11.74
CA LEU A 178 -0.08 -16.70 13.02
C LEU A 178 -1.24 -16.34 13.97
N GLY A 179 -0.98 -16.43 15.28
CA GLY A 179 -1.95 -16.05 16.32
C GLY A 179 -2.07 -14.54 16.51
N GLN A 180 -3.11 -14.13 17.22
CA GLN A 180 -3.37 -12.74 17.63
C GLN A 180 -2.58 -12.39 18.90
N ARG A 181 -2.01 -11.18 18.98
CA ARG A 181 -1.43 -10.58 20.19
C ARG A 181 -2.50 -10.13 21.19
N ALA A 182 -3.63 -9.65 20.67
CA ALA A 182 -4.79 -9.19 21.44
C ALA A 182 -6.10 -9.64 20.81
N VAL A 183 -7.18 -9.69 21.59
CA VAL A 183 -8.52 -10.11 21.11
C VAL A 183 -9.09 -9.20 20.02
N THR A 184 -8.58 -7.98 19.90
CA THR A 184 -8.99 -6.97 18.92
C THR A 184 -8.11 -6.97 17.65
N GLU A 185 -6.97 -7.66 17.65
CA GLU A 185 -6.03 -7.59 16.54
C GLU A 185 -6.60 -8.26 15.27
N GLN A 186 -6.50 -7.56 14.13
CA GLN A 186 -6.95 -8.05 12.83
C GLN A 186 -5.82 -8.77 12.10
N THR A 187 -5.73 -10.09 12.28
CA THR A 187 -4.63 -10.90 11.73
C THR A 187 -4.91 -11.53 10.36
N SER A 188 -6.17 -11.67 9.90
CA SER A 188 -6.44 -12.44 8.67
C SER A 188 -5.77 -11.84 7.43
N THR A 189 -5.61 -10.51 7.38
CA THR A 189 -4.89 -9.86 6.28
C THR A 189 -3.39 -10.07 6.32
N LEU A 190 -2.84 -10.57 7.43
CA LEU A 190 -1.42 -10.87 7.59
C LEU A 190 -1.08 -12.30 7.12
N PHE A 191 -2.09 -13.08 6.71
CA PHE A 191 -1.91 -14.44 6.22
C PHE A 191 -1.54 -14.43 4.74
N VAL A 192 -0.32 -14.85 4.43
CA VAL A 192 0.22 -14.85 3.06
C VAL A 192 -0.05 -16.21 2.41
N LYS A 193 -1.03 -16.24 1.50
CA LYS A 193 -1.41 -17.42 0.72
C LYS A 193 -0.45 -17.66 -0.43
N ASN A 194 -0.30 -18.91 -0.86
CA ASN A 194 0.51 -19.30 -2.01
C ASN A 194 1.95 -18.74 -1.96
N MET A 195 2.54 -18.78 -0.78
CA MET A 195 3.85 -18.19 -0.51
C MET A 195 4.97 -18.89 -1.31
N ASN A 196 5.94 -18.11 -1.78
CA ASN A 196 7.12 -18.61 -2.49
C ASN A 196 8.44 -18.10 -1.93
N LYS A 197 8.47 -17.00 -1.17
CA LYS A 197 9.72 -16.45 -0.63
C LYS A 197 9.50 -15.85 0.77
N ILE A 198 10.47 -16.08 1.65
CA ILE A 198 10.68 -15.42 2.93
C ILE A 198 12.02 -14.68 2.84
N GLU A 199 12.04 -13.40 3.15
CA GLU A 199 13.25 -12.58 3.14
C GLU A 199 13.49 -12.02 4.54
N VAL A 200 14.66 -12.29 5.10
CA VAL A 200 15.08 -11.80 6.41
C VAL A 200 16.05 -10.66 6.21
N LEU A 201 15.71 -9.49 6.72
CA LEU A 201 16.44 -8.25 6.50
C LEU A 201 17.08 -7.76 7.80
N THR A 202 18.14 -6.95 7.68
CA THR A 202 18.77 -6.22 8.79
C THR A 202 18.51 -4.72 8.74
N THR A 203 17.68 -4.26 7.80
CA THR A 203 17.26 -2.86 7.68
C THR A 203 16.49 -2.43 8.93
N GLU A 204 16.82 -1.28 9.50
CA GLU A 204 16.08 -0.73 10.62
C GLU A 204 14.60 -0.53 10.24
N PRO A 205 13.64 -0.98 11.07
CA PRO A 205 12.23 -0.75 10.79
C PRO A 205 11.91 0.74 10.81
N ASP A 206 11.10 1.20 9.85
CA ASP A 206 10.47 2.51 9.95
C ASP A 206 9.55 2.58 11.19
N GLN A 207 9.15 3.79 11.57
CA GLN A 207 8.11 4.00 12.58
C GLN A 207 6.78 4.35 11.91
N TRP A 208 5.66 3.91 12.50
CA TRP A 208 4.33 4.38 12.13
C TRP A 208 4.14 5.86 12.45
N ASP A 209 3.31 6.55 11.66
CA ASP A 209 2.94 7.93 11.93
C ASP A 209 2.08 8.04 13.21
N GLU A 210 2.25 9.16 13.91
CA GLU A 210 1.44 9.49 15.09
C GLU A 210 -0.03 9.68 14.71
N PRO A 211 -0.97 9.19 15.53
CA PRO A 211 -2.39 9.46 15.31
C PRO A 211 -2.69 10.96 15.35
N ARG A 212 -3.67 11.37 14.56
CA ARG A 212 -4.29 12.69 14.65
C ARG A 212 -5.76 12.59 15.02
N ILE A 213 -6.37 13.74 15.24
CA ILE A 213 -7.79 13.86 15.56
C ILE A 213 -8.41 15.01 14.76
N ASN A 214 -9.69 14.86 14.40
CA ASN A 214 -10.44 15.79 13.55
C ASN A 214 -10.68 17.19 14.14
N VAL A 215 -10.19 17.48 15.34
CA VAL A 215 -10.37 18.76 16.05
C VAL A 215 -9.03 19.21 16.66
N PRO A 216 -8.71 20.51 16.68
CA PRO A 216 -7.47 20.98 17.29
C PRO A 216 -7.40 20.64 18.78
N ALA A 217 -6.29 20.05 19.22
CA ALA A 217 -6.05 19.80 20.63
C ALA A 217 -6.15 21.10 21.45
N GLY A 218 -6.70 21.02 22.66
CA GLY A 218 -6.94 22.17 23.53
C GLY A 218 -8.25 22.92 23.28
N SER A 219 -9.01 22.57 22.23
CA SER A 219 -10.34 23.14 21.99
C SER A 219 -11.29 22.92 23.17
N ALA A 220 -12.22 23.85 23.35
CA ALA A 220 -13.40 23.65 24.19
C ALA A 220 -14.46 22.90 23.40
N LEU A 221 -15.02 21.84 23.97
CA LEU A 221 -15.97 20.96 23.30
C LEU A 221 -17.33 20.99 24.00
N PRO A 222 -18.43 21.18 23.25
CA PRO A 222 -19.75 20.95 23.79
C PRO A 222 -20.03 19.44 23.95
N PRO A 223 -20.97 19.05 24.83
CA PRO A 223 -21.43 17.67 24.94
C PRO A 223 -21.92 17.12 23.59
N GLY A 224 -21.46 15.91 23.26
CA GLY A 224 -21.87 15.21 22.04
C GLY A 224 -21.01 15.47 20.80
N THR A 225 -19.93 16.25 20.89
CA THR A 225 -18.94 16.35 19.80
C THR A 225 -18.38 14.96 19.45
N GLY A 226 -18.39 14.63 18.16
CA GLY A 226 -17.87 13.36 17.64
C GLY A 226 -16.37 13.48 17.34
N LEU A 227 -15.56 12.74 18.10
CA LEU A 227 -14.11 12.75 17.96
C LEU A 227 -13.65 11.59 17.07
N VAL A 228 -12.96 11.90 15.99
CA VAL A 228 -12.50 10.93 14.99
C VAL A 228 -10.98 10.92 14.99
N LEU A 229 -10.41 9.75 15.31
CA LEU A 229 -8.98 9.52 15.18
C LEU A 229 -8.65 9.11 13.74
N GLU A 230 -7.52 9.56 13.25
CA GLU A 230 -7.09 9.30 11.88
C GLU A 230 -5.57 9.09 11.81
N ASN A 231 -5.16 8.36 10.78
CA ASN A 231 -3.76 8.23 10.39
C ASN A 231 -3.64 8.13 8.86
N LYS A 232 -2.44 8.35 8.32
CA LYS A 232 -2.15 8.36 6.87
C LYS A 232 -2.65 7.12 6.13
N THR A 233 -2.49 5.95 6.75
CA THR A 233 -2.73 4.66 6.08
C THR A 233 -3.87 3.87 6.72
N SER A 234 -4.84 4.57 7.34
CA SER A 234 -5.99 4.09 8.14
C SER A 234 -6.70 2.79 7.69
N ASP A 235 -6.02 1.66 7.66
CA ASP A 235 -6.49 0.40 7.11
C ASP A 235 -5.69 -0.77 7.69
N VAL A 236 -4.39 -0.82 7.37
CA VAL A 236 -3.49 -1.92 7.76
C VAL A 236 -2.90 -1.67 9.15
N ASP A 237 -2.60 -0.42 9.44
CA ASP A 237 -2.32 0.07 10.78
C ASP A 237 -3.61 0.29 11.56
N LYS A 238 -3.55 0.13 12.89
CA LYS A 238 -4.66 0.40 13.80
C LYS A 238 -4.27 1.44 14.82
N ILE A 239 -5.19 2.36 15.06
CA ILE A 239 -5.06 3.35 16.12
C ILE A 239 -5.64 2.75 17.39
N HIS A 240 -4.78 2.48 18.36
CA HIS A 240 -5.14 2.06 19.70
C HIS A 240 -5.27 3.29 20.59
N TYR A 241 -6.34 3.37 21.39
CA TYR A 241 -6.58 4.56 22.21
C TYR A 241 -7.06 4.23 23.63
N THR A 242 -6.92 5.22 24.51
CA THR A 242 -7.39 5.19 25.89
C THR A 242 -7.97 6.55 26.24
N THR A 243 -8.95 6.57 27.15
CA THR A 243 -9.66 7.77 27.59
C THR A 243 -9.45 8.07 29.08
N ASP A 244 -8.80 7.14 29.79
CA ASP A 244 -8.46 7.24 31.22
C ASP A 244 -7.05 7.81 31.47
N GLY A 245 -6.32 8.16 30.40
CA GLY A 245 -4.96 8.70 30.45
C GLY A 245 -3.86 7.65 30.59
N SER A 246 -4.19 6.35 30.55
CA SER A 246 -3.20 5.28 30.46
C SER A 246 -2.49 5.26 29.09
N THR A 247 -1.39 4.52 28.97
CA THR A 247 -0.67 4.41 27.69
C THR A 247 -1.38 3.36 26.82
N PRO A 248 -1.81 3.69 25.59
CA PRO A 248 -2.42 2.72 24.70
C PRO A 248 -1.44 1.60 24.32
N THR A 249 -1.95 0.37 24.25
CA THR A 249 -1.21 -0.82 23.84
C THR A 249 -2.03 -1.60 22.81
N VAL A 250 -1.47 -2.69 22.27
CA VAL A 250 -2.21 -3.60 21.37
C VAL A 250 -3.50 -4.17 22.00
N ASN A 251 -3.61 -4.17 23.34
CA ASN A 251 -4.81 -4.59 24.07
C ASN A 251 -5.85 -3.48 24.27
N SER A 252 -5.51 -2.24 23.98
CA SER A 252 -6.43 -1.11 24.08
C SER A 252 -7.47 -1.17 22.96
N PRO A 253 -8.65 -0.52 23.14
CA PRO A 253 -9.63 -0.34 22.08
C PRO A 253 -9.01 0.21 20.81
N ILE A 254 -9.45 -0.31 19.66
CA ILE A 254 -9.03 0.20 18.36
C ILE A 254 -10.08 1.13 17.79
N PHE A 255 -9.61 2.18 17.11
CA PHE A 255 -10.41 3.00 16.23
C PHE A 255 -10.33 2.44 14.80
N ASN A 256 -11.35 2.72 13.98
CA ASN A 256 -11.38 2.32 12.57
C ASN A 256 -11.25 0.79 12.34
N TRP A 257 -12.24 0.05 12.83
CA TRP A 257 -12.35 -1.39 12.68
C TRP A 257 -12.45 -1.84 11.22
N SER A 258 -13.29 -1.18 10.43
CA SER A 258 -13.52 -1.55 9.04
C SER A 258 -12.56 -0.80 8.14
N ALA A 259 -11.81 -1.52 7.30
CA ALA A 259 -10.97 -0.88 6.30
C ALA A 259 -11.81 -0.13 5.24
N SER A 260 -11.26 0.96 4.72
CA SER A 260 -11.83 1.91 3.77
C SER A 260 -12.41 1.25 2.52
N ARG A 261 -11.70 0.25 1.98
CA ARG A 261 -12.16 -0.55 0.83
C ARG A 261 -13.52 -1.23 1.04
N TRP A 262 -13.92 -1.45 2.29
CA TRP A 262 -15.21 -2.07 2.63
C TRP A 262 -16.32 -1.08 2.88
N TRP A 263 -16.01 0.20 3.12
CA TRP A 263 -16.99 1.22 3.50
C TRP A 263 -18.19 1.31 2.54
N PRO A 264 -18.01 1.32 1.19
CA PRO A 264 -19.14 1.38 0.25
C PRO A 264 -20.07 0.16 0.33
N LEU A 265 -19.60 -0.95 0.89
CA LEU A 265 -20.32 -2.21 1.01
C LEU A 265 -20.98 -2.39 2.40
N ARG A 266 -20.89 -1.39 3.29
CA ARG A 266 -21.44 -1.46 4.66
C ARG A 266 -22.63 -0.55 4.87
N GLY A 267 -23.77 -1.15 5.18
CA GLY A 267 -24.97 -0.41 5.62
C GLY A 267 -24.88 0.14 7.05
N ASN A 268 -23.90 -0.28 7.85
CA ASN A 268 -23.76 0.10 9.27
C ASN A 268 -22.38 0.72 9.60
N LEU A 269 -21.74 1.38 8.63
CA LEU A 269 -20.40 1.93 8.80
C LEU A 269 -20.29 2.89 9.99
N GLU A 270 -21.28 3.75 10.18
CA GLU A 270 -21.33 4.74 11.28
C GLU A 270 -21.40 4.11 12.68
N GLU A 271 -21.78 2.84 12.77
CA GLU A 271 -21.77 2.09 14.03
C GLU A 271 -20.41 1.45 14.28
N VAL A 272 -19.77 0.92 13.24
CA VAL A 272 -18.53 0.14 13.34
C VAL A 272 -17.29 1.03 13.43
N ASN A 273 -17.27 2.10 12.64
CA ASN A 273 -16.23 3.13 12.66
C ASN A 273 -16.79 4.42 13.30
N ALA A 274 -17.57 4.25 14.38
CA ALA A 274 -18.21 5.37 15.05
C ALA A 274 -17.19 6.36 15.64
N PRO A 275 -17.47 7.67 15.59
CA PRO A 275 -16.72 8.64 16.37
C PRO A 275 -16.72 8.28 17.87
N ILE A 276 -15.63 8.58 18.55
CA ILE A 276 -15.53 8.49 20.01
C ILE A 276 -16.53 9.51 20.59
N LYS A 277 -17.48 9.00 21.38
CA LYS A 277 -18.48 9.81 22.07
C LYS A 277 -17.97 10.16 23.46
N ILE A 278 -18.14 11.42 23.85
CA ILE A 278 -17.82 11.87 25.20
C ILE A 278 -18.84 11.27 26.18
N THR A 279 -18.38 10.46 27.12
CA THR A 279 -19.17 9.84 28.18
C THR A 279 -18.74 10.31 29.56
N GLU A 280 -19.60 10.17 30.57
CA GLU A 280 -19.34 10.66 31.94
C GLU A 280 -18.06 10.07 32.55
N ASP A 281 -17.70 8.84 32.23
CA ASP A 281 -16.50 8.15 32.71
C ASP A 281 -15.19 8.70 32.12
N MET A 282 -15.26 9.45 31.02
CA MET A 282 -14.10 10.13 30.43
C MET A 282 -13.79 11.46 31.13
N ILE A 283 -14.76 12.03 31.86
CA ILE A 283 -14.67 13.39 32.39
C ILE A 283 -13.77 13.41 33.63
N GLN A 284 -12.73 14.25 33.56
CA GLN A 284 -11.81 14.54 34.64
C GLN A 284 -11.99 16.00 35.08
N ARG A 285 -11.49 16.33 36.28
CA ARG A 285 -11.51 17.69 36.83
C ARG A 285 -10.13 18.13 37.23
N ASP A 286 -9.75 19.34 36.83
CA ASP A 286 -8.49 19.94 37.24
C ASP A 286 -8.57 20.52 38.67
N GLN A 287 -7.50 21.17 39.12
CA GLN A 287 -7.42 21.78 40.45
C GLN A 287 -8.41 22.94 40.64
N ASP A 288 -8.83 23.58 39.54
CA ASP A 288 -9.78 24.70 39.52
C ASP A 288 -11.23 24.22 39.36
N GLY A 289 -11.46 22.91 39.24
CA GLY A 289 -12.76 22.30 39.02
C GLY A 289 -13.24 22.35 37.57
N ARG A 290 -12.38 22.71 36.61
CA ARG A 290 -12.71 22.68 35.17
C ARG A 290 -12.75 21.25 34.67
N GLU A 291 -13.78 20.94 33.90
CA GLU A 291 -13.97 19.62 33.32
C GLU A 291 -13.18 19.48 32.02
N TYR A 292 -12.49 18.37 31.86
CA TYR A 292 -11.72 18.05 30.68
C TYR A 292 -11.75 16.55 30.38
N ILE A 293 -11.42 16.18 29.16
CA ILE A 293 -11.16 14.79 28.77
C ILE A 293 -9.73 14.66 28.25
N ILE A 294 -9.20 13.45 28.36
CA ILE A 294 -7.90 13.08 27.81
C ILE A 294 -8.10 11.90 26.87
N ILE A 295 -7.51 11.97 25.67
CA ILE A 295 -7.44 10.83 24.75
C ILE A 295 -5.98 10.63 24.42
N LYS A 296 -5.45 9.44 24.71
CA LYS A 296 -4.12 9.04 24.27
C LYS A 296 -4.27 7.99 23.19
N ALA A 297 -3.54 8.17 22.10
CA ALA A 297 -3.61 7.28 20.94
C ALA A 297 -2.21 6.88 20.46
N ARG A 298 -2.10 5.68 19.91
CA ARG A 298 -0.89 5.14 19.28
C ARG A 298 -1.26 4.31 18.06
N THR A 299 -0.47 4.42 17.00
CA THR A 299 -0.58 3.57 15.82
C THR A 299 0.26 2.32 16.02
N ILE A 300 -0.36 1.15 15.84
CA ILE A 300 0.27 -0.17 15.90
C ILE A 300 -0.12 -0.94 14.64
N GLY A 301 0.86 -1.52 13.95
CA GLY A 301 0.64 -2.24 12.69
C GLY A 301 1.88 -3.07 12.29
N PRO A 302 1.79 -3.86 11.21
CA PRO A 302 2.85 -4.77 10.82
C PRO A 302 4.05 -4.05 10.18
N GLY A 303 5.25 -4.56 10.40
CA GLY A 303 6.46 -4.23 9.64
C GLY A 303 7.17 -2.94 10.04
N LYS A 304 6.66 -2.23 11.05
CA LYS A 304 7.21 -0.96 11.56
C LYS A 304 7.16 -0.92 13.08
N GLU A 305 7.99 -0.09 13.68
CA GLU A 305 7.86 0.26 15.09
C GLU A 305 6.56 1.03 15.35
N ASP A 306 6.00 0.84 16.54
CA ASP A 306 4.86 1.62 17.02
C ASP A 306 5.13 3.11 16.95
N SER A 307 4.11 3.91 16.66
CA SER A 307 4.24 5.37 16.74
C SER A 307 4.40 5.86 18.18
N ASP A 308 4.86 7.11 18.31
CA ASP A 308 4.80 7.82 19.57
C ASP A 308 3.34 8.02 20.04
N VAL A 309 3.16 8.24 21.34
CA VAL A 309 1.81 8.43 21.90
C VAL A 309 1.36 9.86 21.72
N ALA A 310 0.41 10.07 20.81
CA ALA A 310 -0.30 11.33 20.69
C ALA A 310 -1.24 11.52 21.89
N THR A 311 -1.21 12.70 22.51
CA THR A 311 -2.07 13.06 23.65
C THR A 311 -2.94 14.26 23.29
N PHE A 312 -4.26 14.06 23.32
CA PHE A 312 -5.25 15.09 23.06
C PHE A 312 -5.97 15.43 24.36
N ILE A 313 -6.01 16.72 24.70
CA ILE A 313 -6.69 17.23 25.89
C ILE A 313 -7.71 18.25 25.43
N PHE A 314 -8.94 18.12 25.93
CA PHE A 314 -10.03 19.03 25.58
C PHE A 314 -10.76 19.48 26.83
N THR A 315 -11.10 20.76 26.89
CA THR A 315 -11.96 21.29 27.96
C THR A 315 -13.42 21.07 27.57
N LEU A 316 -14.29 20.84 28.55
CA LEU A 316 -15.72 20.69 28.31
C LEU A 316 -16.43 22.00 28.62
N ASP A 317 -17.13 22.53 27.62
CA ASP A 317 -17.92 23.75 27.75
C ASP A 317 -19.25 23.57 26.97
N PRO A 318 -20.38 23.42 27.68
CA PRO A 318 -21.69 23.28 27.05
C PRO A 318 -22.10 24.42 26.12
N ASP A 319 -21.52 25.61 26.32
CA ASP A 319 -21.84 26.80 25.55
C ASP A 319 -20.84 27.03 24.39
N ALA A 320 -19.78 26.22 24.28
CA ALA A 320 -18.81 26.33 23.20
C ALA A 320 -19.41 25.92 21.85
N PRO A 321 -18.98 26.57 20.75
CA PRO A 321 -19.32 26.12 19.40
C PRO A 321 -18.76 24.72 19.13
N ASP A 322 -19.50 23.88 18.39
CA ASP A 322 -19.02 22.55 18.01
C ASP A 322 -18.03 22.66 16.85
N PRO A 323 -16.71 22.43 17.06
CA PRO A 323 -15.69 22.59 16.02
C PRO A 323 -15.85 21.63 14.84
N THR A 324 -16.68 20.59 14.98
CA THR A 324 -16.99 19.62 13.92
C THR A 324 -18.15 20.05 13.02
N ARG A 325 -18.90 21.10 13.42
CA ARG A 325 -20.09 21.57 12.70
C ARG A 325 -19.90 22.96 12.07
N GLU A 326 -18.86 23.68 12.46
CA GLU A 326 -18.58 25.01 11.93
C GLU A 326 -17.68 24.95 10.69
N PRO A 327 -18.11 25.50 9.54
CA PRO A 327 -17.24 25.62 8.37
C PRO A 327 -16.10 26.60 8.63
N GLY A 328 -14.86 26.17 8.42
CA GLY A 328 -13.65 26.96 8.68
C GLY A 328 -13.39 28.10 7.69
N GLY A 329 -14.24 28.27 6.69
CA GLY A 329 -14.04 29.24 5.61
C GLY A 329 -13.16 28.70 4.48
N PRO A 330 -12.54 29.58 3.67
CA PRO A 330 -11.68 29.19 2.56
C PRO A 330 -10.35 28.59 3.06
N VAL A 331 -9.66 27.88 2.17
CA VAL A 331 -8.31 27.38 2.45
C VAL A 331 -7.36 28.57 2.68
N THR A 332 -6.47 28.44 3.65
CA THR A 332 -5.43 29.42 4.01
C THR A 332 -4.02 28.86 3.92
N GLY A 333 -3.86 27.55 3.74
CA GLY A 333 -2.55 26.90 3.67
C GLY A 333 -2.63 25.47 3.15
N LEU A 334 -1.50 25.02 2.59
CA LEU A 334 -1.26 23.63 2.17
C LEU A 334 0.17 23.26 2.50
N SER A 335 0.39 22.13 3.16
CA SER A 335 1.73 21.58 3.43
C SER A 335 1.78 20.08 3.20
N LEU A 336 2.95 19.54 2.84
CA LEU A 336 3.19 18.10 2.75
C LEU A 336 3.94 17.58 3.98
N ASP A 337 3.70 16.31 4.30
CA ASP A 337 4.36 15.59 5.40
C ASP A 337 5.85 15.27 5.12
N ARG A 338 6.26 15.35 3.86
CA ARG A 338 7.64 15.17 3.41
C ARG A 338 7.96 16.19 2.31
N SER A 339 9.20 16.68 2.34
CA SER A 339 9.78 17.50 1.27
C SER A 339 10.74 16.71 0.38
N ARG A 340 11.21 15.55 0.83
CA ARG A 340 12.11 14.67 0.09
C ARG A 340 11.93 13.20 0.46
N LEU A 341 11.99 12.31 -0.53
CA LEU A 341 12.01 10.85 -0.37
C LEU A 341 13.05 10.22 -1.31
N ASP A 342 13.75 9.22 -0.81
CA ASP A 342 14.68 8.38 -1.56
C ASP A 342 14.18 6.94 -1.48
N LEU A 343 13.71 6.37 -2.58
CA LEU A 343 13.07 5.06 -2.61
C LEU A 343 13.65 4.19 -3.75
N PRO A 344 13.75 2.87 -3.57
CA PRO A 344 14.14 1.98 -4.65
C PRO A 344 13.06 1.94 -5.74
N VAL A 345 13.40 1.47 -6.94
CA VAL A 345 12.40 1.21 -8.00
C VAL A 345 11.38 0.19 -7.49
N GLY A 346 10.10 0.47 -7.70
CA GLY A 346 8.97 -0.29 -7.16
C GLY A 346 8.62 0.08 -5.72
N GLY A 347 9.44 0.88 -5.03
CA GLY A 347 9.13 1.46 -3.73
C GLY A 347 7.98 2.46 -3.85
N SER A 348 7.12 2.50 -2.83
CA SER A 348 6.00 3.44 -2.77
C SER A 348 5.89 4.09 -1.40
N PHE A 349 5.31 5.28 -1.36
CA PHE A 349 5.07 6.05 -0.15
C PHE A 349 3.78 6.87 -0.27
N GLN A 350 2.95 6.86 0.76
CA GLN A 350 1.73 7.65 0.82
C GLN A 350 2.07 9.07 1.30
N LEU A 351 2.19 10.02 0.36
CA LEU A 351 2.31 11.43 0.74
C LEU A 351 0.98 11.93 1.28
N GLU A 352 1.07 12.88 2.20
CA GLU A 352 -0.08 13.48 2.82
C GLU A 352 -0.04 15.00 2.72
N ALA A 353 -1.19 15.56 2.33
CA ALA A 353 -1.41 16.98 2.24
C ALA A 353 -2.27 17.46 3.42
N LEU A 354 -1.71 18.34 4.24
CA LEU A 354 -2.43 19.03 5.32
C LEU A 354 -2.97 20.35 4.79
N VAL A 355 -4.30 20.48 4.79
CA VAL A 355 -5.03 21.69 4.37
C VAL A 355 -5.41 22.49 5.61
N GLU A 356 -5.13 23.79 5.60
CA GLU A 356 -5.52 24.72 6.66
C GLU A 356 -6.66 25.66 6.22
N PRO A 357 -7.58 26.04 7.11
CA PRO A 357 -7.75 25.50 8.46
C PRO A 357 -8.23 24.03 8.43
N TYR A 358 -8.10 23.32 9.56
CA TYR A 358 -8.49 21.91 9.67
C TYR A 358 -9.95 21.63 9.29
N ASN A 359 -10.82 22.64 9.29
CA ASN A 359 -12.22 22.59 8.91
C ASN A 359 -12.54 23.42 7.64
N ALA A 360 -11.55 23.67 6.78
CA ALA A 360 -11.73 24.35 5.49
C ALA A 360 -12.92 23.77 4.69
N ARG A 361 -13.66 24.65 4.00
CA ARG A 361 -14.88 24.29 3.27
C ARG A 361 -14.63 23.35 2.09
N GLU A 362 -13.50 23.50 1.42
CA GLU A 362 -13.05 22.67 0.31
C GLU A 362 -11.63 22.18 0.63
N LYS A 363 -11.45 20.86 0.74
CA LYS A 363 -10.16 20.23 1.10
C LYS A 363 -9.57 19.41 -0.04
N GLY A 364 -10.19 19.43 -1.22
CA GLY A 364 -9.70 18.72 -2.40
C GLY A 364 -8.28 19.14 -2.75
N VAL A 365 -7.43 18.15 -2.99
CA VAL A 365 -6.04 18.33 -3.41
C VAL A 365 -5.82 17.61 -4.74
N ILE A 366 -5.18 18.29 -5.68
CA ILE A 366 -4.78 17.77 -6.98
C ILE A 366 -3.29 17.43 -6.91
N TRP A 367 -2.94 16.23 -7.36
CA TRP A 367 -1.58 15.73 -7.37
C TRP A 367 -0.99 15.69 -8.80
N ARG A 368 0.31 15.97 -8.91
CA ARG A 368 1.05 15.97 -10.18
C ARG A 368 2.48 15.45 -9.99
N SER A 369 3.03 14.82 -11.02
CA SER A 369 4.45 14.49 -11.11
C SER A 369 5.11 15.28 -12.25
N SER A 370 6.35 15.74 -12.02
CA SER A 370 7.17 16.38 -13.04
C SER A 370 7.76 15.39 -14.08
N ASP A 371 7.97 14.11 -13.71
CA ASP A 371 8.41 13.04 -14.63
C ASP A 371 7.87 11.69 -14.16
N THR A 372 6.82 11.21 -14.85
CA THR A 372 6.14 9.95 -14.53
C THR A 372 6.98 8.70 -14.80
N ARG A 373 8.11 8.83 -15.51
CA ARG A 373 9.06 7.72 -15.72
C ARG A 373 9.98 7.52 -14.53
N VAL A 374 10.11 8.52 -13.66
CA VAL A 374 10.85 8.43 -12.40
C VAL A 374 9.91 8.10 -11.26
N ALA A 375 8.82 8.88 -11.10
CA ALA A 375 7.83 8.65 -10.06
C ALA A 375 6.41 9.02 -10.52
N THR A 376 5.45 8.16 -10.23
CA THR A 376 4.02 8.45 -10.38
C THR A 376 3.40 8.79 -9.04
N VAL A 377 2.26 9.49 -9.04
CA VAL A 377 1.43 9.76 -7.86
C VAL A 377 -0.03 9.53 -8.21
N ASP A 378 -0.81 8.86 -7.36
CA ASP A 378 -2.26 8.70 -7.59
C ASP A 378 -3.08 9.89 -7.05
N ASN A 379 -4.40 9.88 -7.26
CA ASN A 379 -5.29 10.95 -6.80
C ASN A 379 -5.41 11.04 -5.26
N ARG A 380 -4.87 10.07 -4.53
CA ARG A 380 -4.83 10.03 -3.07
C ARG A 380 -3.44 10.38 -2.53
N GLY A 381 -2.44 10.64 -3.38
CA GLY A 381 -1.07 10.95 -2.96
C GLY A 381 -0.14 9.74 -2.82
N LEU A 382 -0.55 8.54 -3.28
CA LEU A 382 0.34 7.37 -3.27
C LEU A 382 1.40 7.54 -4.36
N VAL A 383 2.64 7.80 -3.95
CA VAL A 383 3.80 7.93 -4.82
C VAL A 383 4.42 6.56 -5.07
N THR A 384 4.75 6.24 -6.32
CA THR A 384 5.48 5.01 -6.68
C THR A 384 6.69 5.36 -7.55
N VAL A 385 7.88 4.89 -7.17
CA VAL A 385 9.09 5.04 -7.98
C VAL A 385 9.09 4.03 -9.12
N VAL A 386 9.15 4.53 -10.34
CA VAL A 386 9.12 3.74 -11.57
C VAL A 386 10.51 3.53 -12.15
N GLY A 387 11.44 4.46 -11.92
CA GLY A 387 12.76 4.42 -12.54
C GLY A 387 13.80 5.29 -11.86
N PRO A 388 15.06 5.24 -12.33
CA PRO A 388 16.14 6.05 -11.81
C PRO A 388 15.96 7.54 -12.15
N GLY A 389 16.49 8.43 -11.30
CA GLY A 389 16.46 9.89 -11.50
C GLY A 389 15.70 10.64 -10.41
N THR A 390 15.34 11.90 -10.69
CA THR A 390 14.61 12.77 -9.76
C THR A 390 13.31 13.27 -10.39
N ALA A 391 12.21 13.21 -9.64
CA ALA A 391 10.94 13.84 -9.97
C ALA A 391 10.46 14.71 -8.81
N VAL A 392 9.67 15.74 -9.10
CA VAL A 392 8.99 16.56 -8.10
C VAL A 392 7.51 16.21 -8.16
N ILE A 393 6.98 15.81 -7.00
CA ILE A 393 5.54 15.64 -6.80
C ILE A 393 4.98 16.94 -6.24
N THR A 394 3.92 17.46 -6.85
CA THR A 394 3.26 18.71 -6.43
C THR A 394 1.82 18.40 -6.03
N ALA A 395 1.45 18.89 -4.84
CA ALA A 395 0.08 18.98 -4.35
C ALA A 395 -0.42 20.42 -4.52
N GLU A 396 -1.64 20.57 -4.99
CA GLU A 396 -2.28 21.86 -5.24
C GLU A 396 -3.72 21.82 -4.73
N THR A 397 -4.15 22.83 -3.97
CA THR A 397 -5.56 22.95 -3.55
C THR A 397 -6.48 23.05 -4.77
N LEU A 398 -7.71 22.52 -4.69
CA LEU A 398 -8.66 22.55 -5.81
C LEU A 398 -8.92 23.96 -6.37
N GLU A 399 -8.89 24.97 -5.50
CA GLU A 399 -9.05 26.38 -5.89
C GLU A 399 -7.79 26.98 -6.57
N GLY A 400 -6.65 26.29 -6.53
CA GLY A 400 -5.38 26.69 -7.14
C GLY A 400 -4.56 27.70 -6.33
N ASN A 401 -5.00 28.07 -5.12
CA ASN A 401 -4.40 29.16 -4.35
C ASN A 401 -3.15 28.75 -3.55
N PHE A 402 -3.02 27.47 -3.18
CA PHE A 402 -1.89 26.97 -2.40
C PHE A 402 -1.28 25.72 -3.03
N THR A 403 0.05 25.64 -2.97
CA THR A 403 0.84 24.51 -3.47
C THR A 403 1.87 24.06 -2.46
N ALA A 404 2.22 22.78 -2.50
CA ALA A 404 3.31 22.19 -1.74
C ALA A 404 3.97 21.09 -2.60
N SER A 405 5.24 20.80 -2.38
CA SER A 405 6.00 19.86 -3.22
C SER A 405 6.94 18.96 -2.43
N CYS A 406 7.20 17.77 -3.00
CA CYS A 406 8.13 16.78 -2.48
C CYS A 406 9.04 16.27 -3.59
N VAL A 407 10.35 16.25 -3.33
CA VAL A 407 11.36 15.71 -4.26
C VAL A 407 11.48 14.20 -4.07
N ILE A 408 11.33 13.44 -5.14
CA ILE A 408 11.45 11.98 -5.15
C ILE A 408 12.69 11.60 -5.94
N ASN A 409 13.62 10.88 -5.31
CA ASN A 409 14.77 10.31 -6.00
C ASN A 409 14.62 8.79 -6.10
N GLY A 410 14.68 8.29 -7.33
CA GLY A 410 14.94 6.89 -7.60
C GLY A 410 16.44 6.57 -7.51
N PRO A 411 16.83 5.29 -7.63
CA PRO A 411 18.23 4.89 -7.64
C PRO A 411 19.03 5.63 -8.71
N LYS A 412 20.34 5.84 -8.47
CA LYS A 412 21.24 6.32 -9.53
C LYS A 412 21.32 5.24 -10.60
N GLY A 413 21.04 5.60 -11.86
CA GLY A 413 21.10 4.62 -12.96
C GLY A 413 22.52 4.06 -13.11
N GLU A 414 22.65 2.74 -13.18
CA GLU A 414 23.89 2.09 -13.66
C GLU A 414 23.97 2.33 -15.17
N GLY A 415 24.56 3.46 -15.57
CA GLY A 415 24.56 3.86 -16.98
C GLY A 415 25.16 5.24 -17.28
N GLU A 416 26.10 5.73 -16.49
CA GLU A 416 27.13 6.64 -16.97
C GLU A 416 28.46 5.87 -16.88
N GLU A 417 28.78 5.11 -17.93
CA GLU A 417 30.16 4.70 -18.14
C GLU A 417 30.98 5.98 -18.31
N ASP A 418 32.02 6.15 -17.47
CA ASP A 418 33.03 7.18 -17.65
C ASP A 418 33.42 7.25 -19.14
N PRO A 419 33.46 8.44 -19.78
CA PRO A 419 33.78 8.52 -21.19
C PRO A 419 35.19 7.96 -21.42
N VAL A 420 35.22 6.82 -22.11
CA VAL A 420 36.42 6.17 -22.62
C VAL A 420 37.22 7.21 -23.42
N PRO A 421 38.49 7.50 -23.08
CA PRO A 421 39.30 8.42 -23.86
C PRO A 421 39.47 7.91 -25.28
N LEU A 422 39.17 8.76 -26.26
CA LEU A 422 39.33 8.46 -27.68
C LEU A 422 40.81 8.15 -27.97
N GLU A 423 41.12 6.88 -28.29
CA GLU A 423 42.43 6.52 -28.87
C GLU A 423 42.54 7.10 -30.29
N GLU A 424 43.42 8.09 -30.43
CA GLU A 424 43.87 8.60 -31.72
C GLU A 424 45.02 7.71 -32.24
N THR A 425 44.72 6.82 -33.20
CA THR A 425 45.77 6.10 -33.93
C THR A 425 46.31 6.95 -35.08
N ALA A 426 47.58 7.37 -34.99
CA ALA A 426 48.65 7.09 -35.96
C ALA A 426 49.80 8.13 -35.91
N GLY A 427 51.01 7.69 -35.54
CA GLY A 427 52.25 8.44 -35.81
C GLY A 427 53.45 8.07 -34.93
N LEU A 428 54.32 7.19 -35.42
CA LEU A 428 55.65 6.80 -34.89
C LEU A 428 56.68 7.97 -34.89
N PRO A 429 57.94 7.79 -34.44
CA PRO A 429 58.44 7.54 -33.07
C PRO A 429 59.54 8.55 -32.65
N GLY A 430 59.89 8.65 -31.36
CA GLY A 430 61.15 9.33 -30.97
C GLY A 430 61.33 9.67 -29.49
N ASP A 431 62.10 8.81 -28.81
CA ASP A 431 63.17 9.12 -27.84
C ASP A 431 62.94 10.03 -26.58
N LYS A 432 63.25 9.40 -25.43
CA LYS A 432 63.96 9.91 -24.22
C LYS A 432 63.18 10.67 -23.10
N VAL A 433 62.93 9.88 -22.05
CA VAL A 433 63.12 10.08 -20.58
C VAL A 433 64.25 11.09 -20.19
N PRO A 434 64.36 11.71 -18.96
CA PRO A 434 63.55 11.71 -17.72
C PRO A 434 63.33 13.09 -16.99
N GLU A 435 62.65 13.01 -15.82
CA GLU A 435 62.98 13.59 -14.49
C GLU A 435 62.72 15.08 -14.12
N ASN A 436 61.92 15.23 -13.06
CA ASN A 436 62.26 15.80 -11.72
C ASN A 436 61.23 16.77 -11.12
N ASN A 437 60.95 16.47 -9.85
CA ASN A 437 60.13 17.11 -8.82
C ASN A 437 60.82 18.41 -8.27
N PRO A 438 60.37 19.00 -7.15
CA PRO A 438 59.14 19.73 -6.78
C PRO A 438 59.45 21.22 -6.41
N SER A 439 58.50 21.98 -5.83
CA SER A 439 58.65 22.68 -4.51
C SER A 439 57.69 23.86 -4.31
N SER A 440 57.13 23.94 -3.07
CA SER A 440 56.82 25.11 -2.18
C SER A 440 56.13 26.36 -2.75
N GLY A 441 55.23 27.07 -2.06
CA GLY A 441 54.83 27.14 -0.64
C GLY A 441 54.23 28.55 -0.38
N GLU A 442 53.46 28.69 0.73
CA GLU A 442 53.22 29.86 1.63
C GLU A 442 52.87 31.26 1.00
N GLU A 443 52.14 32.23 1.55
CA GLU A 443 51.52 32.62 2.84
C GLU A 443 50.65 33.89 2.56
N GLU A 444 49.47 34.09 3.15
CA GLU A 444 49.14 35.05 4.25
C GLU A 444 48.49 36.43 3.87
N ILE A 445 47.19 36.55 4.21
CA ILE A 445 46.37 37.64 4.82
C ILE A 445 46.59 39.15 4.52
N ALA A 446 45.50 39.88 4.15
CA ALA A 446 45.16 41.22 4.69
C ALA A 446 43.73 41.69 4.29
N ALA A 447 42.98 42.25 5.25
CA ALA A 447 41.76 43.05 5.06
C ALA A 447 42.08 44.56 5.22
N PRO A 448 41.24 45.48 4.68
CA PRO A 448 40.41 46.28 5.59
C PRO A 448 39.00 46.65 5.05
N ALA A 449 38.20 47.23 5.95
CA ALA A 449 36.75 47.46 5.91
C ALA A 449 36.25 48.64 5.05
N GLY A 450 34.96 48.59 4.68
CA GLY A 450 34.14 49.75 4.27
C GLY A 450 32.79 49.43 3.60
N GLU A 451 31.70 49.61 4.36
CA GLU A 451 30.31 49.98 3.99
C GLU A 451 29.32 49.03 3.25
N VAL A 452 28.33 48.58 4.05
CA VAL A 452 26.85 48.50 3.88
C VAL A 452 26.23 48.11 2.51
N GLY A 453 25.56 46.95 2.50
CA GLY A 453 24.46 46.57 1.61
C GLY A 453 23.81 45.25 2.09
N ASP A 454 22.48 45.19 2.15
CA ASP A 454 21.64 44.06 2.57
C ASP A 454 22.02 42.69 1.95
N PRO A 455 21.85 41.55 2.65
CA PRO A 455 21.87 40.23 2.03
C PRO A 455 20.46 39.82 1.58
N ASP A 456 20.24 39.78 0.26
CA ASP A 456 19.15 39.01 -0.33
C ASP A 456 19.35 37.52 0.02
N GLU A 457 18.29 36.90 0.54
CA GLU A 457 18.17 35.46 0.72
C GLU A 457 18.22 34.77 -0.65
N GLU A 458 19.26 33.96 -0.91
CA GLU A 458 19.27 33.02 -2.03
C GLU A 458 18.23 31.93 -1.79
N GLU A 459 17.00 32.20 -2.24
CA GLU A 459 15.98 31.21 -2.51
C GLU A 459 16.48 30.30 -3.62
N THR A 460 16.98 29.11 -3.26
CA THR A 460 17.39 28.09 -4.25
C THR A 460 16.15 27.64 -5.02
N ALA A 461 15.94 28.27 -6.19
CA ALA A 461 14.87 27.94 -7.11
C ALA A 461 14.90 26.46 -7.49
N ALA A 462 13.75 25.81 -7.42
CA ALA A 462 13.54 24.46 -7.93
C ALA A 462 13.94 24.38 -9.42
N PRO A 463 14.56 23.27 -9.88
CA PRO A 463 14.98 23.13 -11.27
C PRO A 463 13.79 23.16 -12.24
N ALA A 464 13.99 23.79 -13.40
CA ALA A 464 12.97 23.99 -14.42
C ALA A 464 12.40 22.67 -14.97
N ILE A 465 11.07 22.62 -15.08
CA ILE A 465 10.28 21.49 -15.59
C ILE A 465 10.57 21.29 -17.10
N PRO A 466 11.02 20.10 -17.56
CA PRO A 466 11.13 19.81 -18.99
C PRO A 466 9.75 19.70 -19.65
N GLU A 467 9.53 20.43 -20.76
CA GLU A 467 8.28 20.37 -21.51
C GLU A 467 7.96 18.94 -22.02
N GLY A 468 6.72 18.48 -21.80
CA GLY A 468 6.19 17.23 -22.37
C GLY A 468 6.26 15.97 -21.49
N ARG A 469 6.61 16.07 -20.20
CA ARG A 469 6.76 14.89 -19.29
C ARG A 469 5.81 14.83 -18.08
N GLY A 470 4.98 15.86 -17.87
CA GLY A 470 3.99 15.90 -16.79
C GLY A 470 2.60 15.44 -17.24
N GLN A 471 1.86 14.76 -16.35
CA GLN A 471 0.47 14.35 -16.59
C GLN A 471 -0.42 14.78 -15.43
N TYR A 472 -1.59 15.34 -15.77
CA TYR A 472 -2.66 15.72 -14.86
C TYR A 472 -3.62 14.52 -14.80
N LEU A 473 -3.97 14.01 -13.61
CA LEU A 473 -4.69 12.73 -13.49
C LEU A 473 -6.21 12.85 -13.27
N VAL A 474 -6.82 14.04 -13.35
CA VAL A 474 -8.27 14.19 -13.25
C VAL A 474 -8.78 15.30 -14.17
N GLU A 475 -9.84 15.02 -14.95
CA GLU A 475 -10.68 16.04 -15.57
C GLU A 475 -11.70 16.56 -14.55
N LYS A 476 -11.88 17.89 -14.48
CA LYS A 476 -12.77 18.58 -13.53
C LYS A 476 -14.21 18.00 -13.48
N GLY A 477 -14.69 17.43 -14.58
CA GLY A 477 -16.03 16.82 -14.68
C GLY A 477 -16.19 15.45 -13.99
N GLU A 478 -15.10 14.72 -13.71
CA GLU A 478 -15.17 13.42 -13.02
C GLU A 478 -15.35 13.55 -11.49
N LEU A 479 -15.15 14.75 -10.94
CA LEU A 479 -15.44 15.08 -9.54
C LEU A 479 -16.86 15.59 -9.32
N GLU A 480 -17.50 16.19 -10.33
CA GLU A 480 -18.87 16.73 -10.21
C GLU A 480 -19.95 15.63 -10.06
N THR A 481 -19.65 14.40 -10.50
CA THR A 481 -20.54 13.23 -10.40
C THR A 481 -20.56 12.59 -9.01
N LEU A 482 -19.62 12.91 -8.12
CA LEU A 482 -19.66 12.49 -6.71
C LEU A 482 -20.44 13.45 -5.80
N VAL A 483 -20.89 14.60 -6.33
CA VAL A 483 -21.54 15.68 -5.55
C VAL A 483 -23.02 15.88 -5.93
N HIS A 484 -23.52 15.21 -6.97
CA HIS A 484 -24.90 15.34 -7.45
C HIS A 484 -25.92 14.33 -6.88
N GLU A 485 -25.85 14.04 -5.58
CA GLU A 485 -27.04 13.63 -4.81
C GLU A 485 -27.35 14.69 -3.73
N GLY A 486 -28.01 15.77 -4.14
CA GLY A 486 -28.50 16.82 -3.23
C GLY A 486 -28.76 18.15 -3.95
N GLY A 487 -29.90 18.25 -4.64
CA GLY A 487 -30.21 19.39 -5.51
C GLY A 487 -30.50 20.73 -4.81
N GLY A 488 -30.29 21.82 -5.55
CA GLY A 488 -30.80 23.16 -5.26
C GLY A 488 -30.17 24.24 -6.14
N GLU A 489 -30.91 24.76 -7.12
CA GLU A 489 -30.50 25.75 -8.13
C GLU A 489 -30.10 27.13 -7.54
N GLY A 490 -29.08 27.75 -8.13
CA GLY A 490 -28.76 29.17 -7.94
C GLY A 490 -27.80 29.70 -9.00
N GLN A 491 -28.31 30.51 -9.93
CA GLN A 491 -27.56 31.15 -11.02
C GLN A 491 -26.59 32.24 -10.53
N GLY A 492 -25.37 32.24 -11.06
CA GLY A 492 -24.39 33.33 -10.93
C GLY A 492 -23.34 33.28 -12.06
N THR A 493 -23.10 34.41 -12.70
CA THR A 493 -22.38 34.64 -13.98
C THR A 493 -20.89 34.29 -14.03
N PRO A 494 -20.31 34.03 -15.23
CA PRO A 494 -18.96 33.50 -15.40
C PRO A 494 -17.88 34.60 -15.44
N SER A 495 -16.78 34.42 -14.70
CA SER A 495 -15.55 35.21 -14.88
C SER A 495 -14.47 34.38 -15.57
N GLN A 496 -14.13 34.82 -16.79
CA GLN A 496 -12.95 34.54 -17.62
C GLN A 496 -12.17 33.25 -17.38
N VAL A 497 -12.43 32.26 -18.24
CA VAL A 497 -11.53 31.14 -18.52
C VAL A 497 -10.49 31.60 -19.54
N GLN A 498 -9.20 31.53 -19.19
CA GLN A 498 -8.12 31.60 -20.19
C GLN A 498 -8.06 30.29 -20.96
N VAL A 499 -8.13 30.40 -22.28
CA VAL A 499 -8.03 29.28 -23.23
C VAL A 499 -6.55 28.97 -23.42
N PHE A 500 -6.14 27.73 -23.13
CA PHE A 500 -4.84 27.21 -23.56
C PHE A 500 -5.02 26.41 -24.85
N GLU A 501 -4.17 26.73 -25.83
CA GLU A 501 -4.12 26.13 -27.15
C GLU A 501 -3.48 24.73 -27.08
N LEU A 502 -4.12 23.74 -27.71
CA LEU A 502 -3.67 22.35 -27.76
C LEU A 502 -3.17 22.06 -29.18
N PHE A 503 -1.86 21.84 -29.36
CA PHE A 503 -1.34 21.30 -30.61
C PHE A 503 -1.51 19.78 -30.62
N LEU A 504 -2.44 19.30 -31.45
CA LEU A 504 -2.57 17.88 -31.80
C LEU A 504 -1.41 17.50 -32.72
N ALA A 505 -0.52 16.63 -32.27
CA ALA A 505 0.25 15.78 -33.18
C ALA A 505 -0.68 14.64 -33.64
N GLU A 506 -0.78 14.46 -34.96
CA GLU A 506 -1.74 13.59 -35.64
C GLU A 506 -1.78 12.14 -35.09
N PRO A 507 -2.96 11.54 -34.90
CA PRO A 507 -3.07 10.11 -34.64
C PRO A 507 -2.92 9.31 -35.94
N LEU A 508 -1.99 8.36 -35.97
CA LEU A 508 -1.96 7.27 -36.94
C LEU A 508 -3.28 6.49 -36.86
N ALA A 509 -4.12 6.62 -37.89
CA ALA A 509 -5.35 5.87 -38.01
C ALA A 509 -5.06 4.40 -38.38
N LEU A 510 -5.38 3.47 -37.48
CA LEU A 510 -5.55 2.05 -37.82
C LEU A 510 -7.03 1.79 -38.13
N PRO A 511 -7.39 1.29 -39.33
CA PRO A 511 -8.77 0.95 -39.64
C PRO A 511 -9.06 -0.45 -39.11
N VAL A 512 -9.77 -0.57 -37.97
CA VAL A 512 -10.31 -1.85 -37.53
C VAL A 512 -11.74 -1.98 -38.06
N GLU A 513 -11.90 -2.77 -39.13
CA GLU A 513 -13.20 -3.19 -39.64
C GLU A 513 -13.94 -4.03 -38.59
N ARG A 514 -15.23 -3.73 -38.42
CA ARG A 514 -16.17 -4.27 -37.42
C ARG A 514 -16.38 -5.80 -37.42
N ARG A 515 -15.62 -6.56 -38.23
CA ARG A 515 -15.68 -8.02 -38.34
C ARG A 515 -14.73 -8.74 -37.38
N ASP A 516 -13.66 -8.09 -36.95
CA ASP A 516 -12.65 -8.76 -36.10
C ASP A 516 -13.06 -8.83 -34.63
N LEU A 517 -13.94 -7.93 -34.16
CA LEU A 517 -14.41 -7.93 -32.77
C LEU A 517 -15.18 -9.21 -32.42
N GLU A 518 -15.95 -9.76 -33.37
CA GLU A 518 -16.65 -11.04 -33.18
C GLU A 518 -15.69 -12.23 -33.14
N LEU A 519 -14.59 -12.16 -33.90
CA LEU A 519 -13.55 -13.19 -33.90
C LEU A 519 -12.72 -13.15 -32.61
N TYR A 520 -12.33 -11.96 -32.13
CA TYR A 520 -11.64 -11.81 -30.84
C TYR A 520 -12.51 -12.22 -29.67
N THR A 521 -13.81 -11.88 -29.70
CA THR A 521 -14.77 -12.31 -28.68
C THR A 521 -14.91 -13.83 -28.69
N ALA A 522 -15.02 -14.46 -29.86
CA ALA A 522 -15.08 -15.91 -29.98
C ALA A 522 -13.79 -16.59 -29.52
N VAL A 523 -12.61 -16.02 -29.81
CA VAL A 523 -11.31 -16.53 -29.34
C VAL A 523 -11.17 -16.40 -27.83
N ILE A 524 -11.61 -15.29 -27.23
CA ILE A 524 -11.63 -15.09 -25.77
C ILE A 524 -12.56 -16.11 -25.11
N PHE A 525 -13.77 -16.30 -25.65
CA PHE A 525 -14.70 -17.33 -25.15
C PHE A 525 -14.12 -18.75 -25.30
N PHE A 526 -13.42 -19.04 -26.39
CA PHE A 526 -12.79 -20.33 -26.60
C PHE A 526 -11.60 -20.56 -25.66
N LEU A 527 -10.82 -19.51 -25.34
CA LEU A 527 -9.77 -19.52 -24.32
C LEU A 527 -10.34 -19.73 -22.93
N PHE A 528 -11.47 -19.10 -22.58
CA PHE A 528 -12.18 -19.37 -21.32
C PHE A 528 -12.67 -20.81 -21.24
N LEU A 529 -13.15 -21.38 -22.36
CA LEU A 529 -13.63 -22.76 -22.41
C LEU A 529 -12.49 -23.78 -22.30
N LEU A 530 -11.31 -23.48 -22.87
CA LEU A 530 -10.11 -24.32 -22.80
C LEU A 530 -9.34 -24.17 -21.46
N SER A 531 -9.47 -23.03 -20.77
CA SER A 531 -8.80 -22.76 -19.48
C SER A 531 -9.36 -23.55 -18.29
N GLY A 532 -10.43 -24.34 -18.49
CA GLY A 532 -11.10 -25.06 -17.40
C GLY A 532 -11.92 -24.15 -16.47
N ALA A 533 -12.01 -22.84 -16.74
CA ALA A 533 -12.81 -21.90 -15.98
C ALA A 533 -14.30 -22.31 -15.92
N ALA A 534 -14.83 -22.91 -16.98
CA ALA A 534 -16.18 -23.47 -16.99
C ALA A 534 -16.34 -24.64 -16.00
N LYS A 535 -15.30 -25.46 -15.82
CA LYS A 535 -15.30 -26.57 -14.85
C LYS A 535 -15.24 -26.05 -13.42
N ARG A 536 -14.42 -25.02 -13.17
CA ARG A 536 -14.35 -24.31 -11.88
C ARG A 536 -15.65 -23.58 -11.54
N TYR A 537 -16.33 -22.99 -12.53
CA TYR A 537 -17.64 -22.37 -12.33
C TYR A 537 -18.74 -23.41 -12.03
N LEU A 538 -18.69 -24.58 -12.69
CA LEU A 538 -19.61 -25.70 -12.41
C LEU A 538 -19.35 -26.36 -11.04
N GLU A 539 -18.11 -26.35 -10.55
CA GLU A 539 -17.77 -26.77 -9.18
C GLU A 539 -18.25 -25.73 -8.16
N TYR A 540 -18.01 -24.44 -8.41
CA TYR A 540 -18.53 -23.33 -7.59
C TYR A 540 -20.06 -23.30 -7.51
N ALA A 541 -20.76 -23.55 -8.62
CA ALA A 541 -22.21 -23.59 -8.66
C ALA A 541 -22.81 -24.80 -7.93
N LYS A 542 -22.05 -25.88 -7.73
CA LYS A 542 -22.47 -27.05 -6.94
C LYS A 542 -22.26 -26.89 -5.44
N GLU A 543 -21.41 -25.94 -5.01
CA GLU A 543 -21.18 -25.61 -3.60
C GLU A 543 -22.19 -24.58 -3.06
N LEU A 544 -23.01 -23.99 -3.94
CA LEU A 544 -24.10 -23.07 -3.58
C LEU A 544 -25.47 -23.76 -3.42
N GLU A 545 -25.56 -25.07 -3.71
CA GLU A 545 -26.66 -25.96 -3.32
C GLU A 545 -26.28 -26.78 -2.09
#